data_AF-A0A6V7IRS1-F1
#
_entry.id   AF-A0A6V7IRS1-F1
#
_cell.length_a   1.000
_cell.length_b   1.000
_cell.length_c   1.000
_cell.angle_alpha   90.00
_cell.angle_beta   90.00
_cell.angle_gamma   90.00
#
_symmetry.space_group_name_H-M   'P 1'
#
loop_
_entity.id
_entity.type
_entity.pdbx_description
1 polymer ?
#
loop_
_entity_poly.entity_id
_entity_poly.type
_entity_poly.pdbx_seq_one_letter_code
_entity_poly.pdbx_strand_id
1 'polypeptide(L)'
;TGSIVRAVETCAERRATVMGKPAPYISTMLTSNYNIDPKRTLMIGDRANTDVLFGKRCGFKTLLVLTGVSSTKDIDNWKKSVDPNDKELIPDYYTETIGDLLPHIKNLNN
;
A
#
# COMPACT_ATOMS: atom_id res chain seq x y z
N THR A 1 -15.65 -0.35 2.81
CA THR A 1 -15.96 0.55 3.96
C THR A 1 -16.58 1.89 3.54
N GLY A 2 -17.17 2.01 2.35
CA GLY A 2 -17.62 3.31 1.80
C GLY A 2 -19.10 3.66 2.02
N SER A 3 -19.98 2.70 2.30
CA SER A 3 -21.43 2.94 2.34
C SER A 3 -21.85 3.91 3.45
N ILE A 4 -21.36 3.71 4.67
CA ILE A 4 -21.65 4.61 5.81
C ILE A 4 -21.05 6.00 5.57
N VAL A 5 -19.81 6.07 5.07
CA VAL A 5 -19.15 7.35 4.75
C VAL A 5 -19.99 8.14 3.75
N ARG A 6 -20.47 7.49 2.68
CA ARG A 6 -21.31 8.12 1.66
C ARG A 6 -22.66 8.61 2.20
N ALA A 7 -23.26 7.85 3.13
CA ALA A 7 -24.50 8.28 3.78
C ALA A 7 -24.26 9.57 4.60
N VAL A 8 -23.20 9.61 5.39
CA VAL A 8 -22.85 10.79 6.21
C VAL A 8 -22.47 11.99 5.33
N GLU A 9 -21.68 11.79 4.26
CA GLU A 9 -21.31 12.87 3.33
C GLU A 9 -22.54 13.49 2.65
N THR A 10 -23.49 12.63 2.24
CA THR A 10 -24.74 13.08 1.60
C THR A 10 -25.58 13.90 2.59
N CYS A 11 -25.77 13.42 3.81
CA CYS A 11 -26.56 14.13 4.82
C CYS A 11 -25.89 15.43 5.30
N ALA A 12 -24.56 15.48 5.35
CA ALA A 12 -23.80 16.64 5.81
C ALA A 12 -23.46 17.63 4.68
N GLU A 13 -23.81 17.30 3.42
CA GLU A 13 -23.43 18.02 2.20
C GLU A 13 -21.92 18.35 2.13
N ARG A 14 -21.10 17.49 2.72
CA ARG A 14 -19.66 17.72 2.87
C ARG A 14 -18.91 16.43 2.59
N ARG A 15 -17.85 16.53 1.80
CA ARG A 15 -16.95 15.39 1.55
C ARG A 15 -16.07 15.10 2.76
N ALA A 16 -15.94 13.82 3.09
CA ALA A 16 -15.05 13.33 4.12
C ALA A 16 -13.61 13.31 3.59
N THR A 17 -12.68 13.75 4.42
CA THR A 17 -11.25 13.60 4.14
C THR A 17 -10.83 12.18 4.48
N VAL A 18 -10.34 11.44 3.48
CA VAL A 18 -9.80 10.09 3.68
C VAL A 18 -8.43 10.21 4.34
N MET A 19 -8.34 9.82 5.61
CA MET A 19 -7.07 9.82 6.35
C MET A 19 -6.30 8.49 6.19
N GLY A 20 -6.99 7.39 5.87
CA GLY A 20 -6.41 6.06 5.71
C GLY A 20 -5.70 5.85 4.37
N LYS A 21 -5.06 4.68 4.20
CA LYS A 21 -4.49 4.24 2.91
C LYS A 21 -5.55 4.31 1.80
N PRO A 22 -5.22 4.79 0.59
CA PRO A 22 -3.88 5.16 0.10
C PRO A 22 -3.51 6.64 0.32
N ALA A 23 -4.21 7.38 1.20
CA ALA A 23 -3.89 8.78 1.45
C ALA A 23 -2.53 8.90 2.18
N PRO A 24 -1.66 9.87 1.78
CA PRO A 24 -0.34 10.04 2.39
C PRO A 24 -0.41 10.72 3.77
N TYR A 25 -1.58 11.11 4.26
CA TYR A 25 -1.69 11.84 5.52
C TYR A 25 -1.03 11.09 6.70
N ILE A 26 -1.23 9.77 6.76
CA ILE A 26 -0.57 8.92 7.76
C ILE A 26 0.95 8.96 7.61
N SER A 27 1.49 9.04 6.39
CA SER A 27 2.94 9.03 6.21
C SER A 27 3.60 10.32 6.63
N THR A 28 2.98 11.48 6.38
CA THR A 28 3.47 12.76 6.91
C THR A 28 3.55 12.73 8.44
N MET A 29 2.55 12.12 9.10
CA MET A 29 2.58 11.92 10.55
C MET A 29 3.69 10.95 10.97
N LEU A 30 3.84 9.83 10.26
CA LEU A 30 4.87 8.84 10.55
C LEU A 30 6.29 9.41 10.39
N THR A 31 6.57 10.16 9.33
CA THR A 31 7.91 10.72 9.07
C THR A 31 8.23 11.93 9.95
N SER A 32 7.22 12.69 10.40
CA SER A 32 7.44 13.82 11.32
C SER A 32 7.61 13.37 12.78
N ASN A 33 6.90 12.33 13.21
CA ASN A 33 6.94 11.86 14.59
C ASN A 33 7.95 10.73 14.83
N TYR A 34 8.36 10.03 13.77
CA TYR A 34 9.33 8.95 13.83
C TYR A 34 10.42 9.19 12.80
N ASN A 35 11.67 8.91 13.18
CA ASN A 35 12.85 9.11 12.31
C ASN A 35 12.94 8.01 11.24
N ILE A 36 11.93 7.97 10.36
CA ILE A 36 11.76 6.99 9.29
C ILE A 36 12.39 7.56 8.02
N ASP A 37 13.39 6.85 7.48
CA ASP A 37 13.90 7.11 6.14
C ASP A 37 13.03 6.37 5.11
N PRO A 38 12.29 7.08 4.23
CA PRO A 38 11.45 6.45 3.22
C PRO A 38 12.20 5.44 2.35
N LYS A 39 13.45 5.73 2.00
CA LYS A 39 14.27 4.86 1.13
C LYS A 39 14.64 3.54 1.80
N ARG A 40 14.63 3.48 3.13
CA ARG A 40 14.91 2.30 3.95
C ARG A 40 13.65 1.68 4.54
N THR A 41 12.47 2.12 4.10
CA THR A 41 11.18 1.65 4.61
C THR A 41 10.50 0.74 3.59
N LEU A 42 9.98 -0.39 4.09
CA LEU A 42 9.22 -1.35 3.29
C LEU A 42 7.76 -1.37 3.75
N MET A 43 6.85 -1.04 2.84
CA MET A 43 5.41 -1.20 3.02
C MET A 43 5.02 -2.63 2.64
N ILE A 44 4.41 -3.36 3.59
CA ILE A 44 3.94 -4.74 3.39
C ILE A 44 2.42 -4.76 3.51
N GLY A 45 1.73 -5.38 2.55
CA GLY A 45 0.27 -5.53 2.59
C GLY A 45 -0.27 -6.46 1.50
N ASP A 46 -1.58 -6.67 1.47
CA ASP A 46 -2.26 -7.66 0.62
C ASP A 46 -3.12 -7.04 -0.50
N ARG A 47 -3.25 -5.71 -0.51
CA ARG A 47 -4.08 -4.97 -1.48
C ARG A 47 -3.30 -3.90 -2.22
N ALA A 48 -3.14 -4.06 -3.53
CA ALA A 48 -2.41 -3.09 -4.34
C ALA A 48 -3.01 -1.67 -4.30
N ASN A 49 -4.34 -1.55 -4.39
CA ASN A 49 -5.02 -0.26 -4.44
C ASN A 49 -5.03 0.52 -3.10
N THR A 50 -4.49 -0.05 -2.03
CA THR A 50 -4.36 0.63 -0.75
C THR A 50 -2.92 0.58 -0.26
N ASP A 51 -2.33 -0.61 -0.11
CA ASP A 51 -1.00 -0.79 0.47
C ASP A 51 0.12 -0.36 -0.47
N VAL A 52 0.11 -0.88 -1.70
CA VAL A 52 1.14 -0.55 -2.70
C VAL A 52 1.06 0.92 -3.08
N LEU A 53 -0.16 1.41 -3.36
CA LEU A 53 -0.38 2.84 -3.62
C LEU A 53 0.07 3.72 -2.45
N PHE A 54 -0.23 3.32 -1.21
CA PHE A 54 0.26 4.04 -0.05
C PHE A 54 1.79 4.06 -0.02
N GLY A 55 2.44 2.90 -0.06
CA GLY A 55 3.90 2.79 0.00
C GLY A 55 4.59 3.65 -1.07
N LYS A 56 4.12 3.59 -2.33
CA LYS A 56 4.64 4.44 -3.41
C LYS A 56 4.49 5.94 -3.14
N ARG A 57 3.31 6.37 -2.69
CA ARG A 57 3.05 7.78 -2.35
C ARG A 57 3.90 8.28 -1.19
N CYS A 58 4.36 7.36 -0.34
CA CYS A 58 5.25 7.67 0.78
C CYS A 58 6.74 7.58 0.41
N GLY A 59 7.07 7.18 -0.82
CA GLY A 59 8.46 6.93 -1.25
C GLY A 59 9.08 5.67 -0.66
N PHE A 60 8.26 4.74 -0.15
CA PHE A 60 8.68 3.46 0.41
C PHE A 60 8.85 2.43 -0.70
N LYS A 61 9.65 1.39 -0.41
CA LYS A 61 9.56 0.14 -1.18
C LYS A 61 8.28 -0.60 -0.83
N THR A 62 7.76 -1.38 -1.77
CA THR A 62 6.48 -2.09 -1.60
C THR A 62 6.65 -3.60 -1.77
N LEU A 63 6.11 -4.36 -0.83
CA LEU A 63 6.00 -5.82 -0.88
C LEU A 63 4.53 -6.22 -0.76
N LEU A 64 4.01 -6.87 -1.79
CA LEU A 64 2.65 -7.41 -1.80
C LEU A 64 2.66 -8.88 -1.36
N VAL A 65 1.92 -9.22 -0.30
CA VAL A 65 1.70 -10.62 0.10
C VAL A 65 0.43 -11.15 -0.56
N LEU A 66 0.50 -12.36 -1.12
CA LEU A 66 -0.57 -12.93 -1.96
C LEU A 66 -1.57 -13.78 -1.17
N THR A 67 -1.54 -13.73 0.16
CA THR A 67 -2.51 -14.43 1.03
C THR A 67 -3.90 -13.77 1.06
N GLY A 68 -4.05 -12.57 0.50
CA GLY A 68 -5.25 -11.75 0.62
C GLY A 68 -5.99 -11.53 -0.70
N VAL A 69 -6.18 -10.26 -1.06
CA VAL A 69 -7.08 -9.88 -2.17
C VAL A 69 -6.41 -9.90 -3.54
N SER A 70 -5.14 -9.48 -3.62
CA SER A 70 -4.41 -9.38 -4.89
C SER A 70 -3.72 -10.69 -5.26
N SER A 71 -3.73 -11.04 -6.55
CA SER A 71 -3.12 -12.25 -7.10
C SER A 71 -1.98 -11.95 -8.07
N THR A 72 -1.17 -12.97 -8.39
CA THR A 72 -0.13 -12.86 -9.45
C THR A 72 -0.73 -12.48 -10.81
N LYS A 73 -1.94 -12.98 -11.12
CA LYS A 73 -2.65 -12.65 -12.36
C LYS A 73 -2.98 -11.16 -12.45
N ASP A 74 -3.36 -10.53 -11.33
CA ASP A 74 -3.64 -9.10 -11.29
C ASP A 74 -2.37 -8.29 -11.60
N ILE A 75 -1.24 -8.68 -11.01
CA ILE A 75 0.07 -8.07 -11.27
C ILE A 75 0.43 -8.16 -12.76
N ASP A 76 0.23 -9.33 -13.38
CA ASP A 76 0.51 -9.52 -14.80
C ASP A 76 -0.39 -8.68 -15.69
N ASN A 77 -1.66 -8.51 -15.31
CA ASN A 77 -2.60 -7.65 -16.01
C ASN A 77 -2.16 -6.19 -15.93
N TRP A 78 -1.79 -5.70 -14.73
CA TRP A 78 -1.29 -4.33 -14.55
C TRP A 78 -0.01 -4.06 -15.34
N LYS A 79 0.90 -5.05 -15.38
CA LYS A 79 2.13 -4.97 -16.19
C LYS A 79 1.86 -4.86 -17.69
N LYS A 80 0.79 -5.49 -18.19
CA LYS A 80 0.38 -5.44 -19.61
C LYS A 80 -0.51 -4.24 -19.95
N SER A 81 -1.22 -3.67 -18.96
CA SER A 81 -2.12 -2.54 -19.15
C SER A 81 -1.39 -1.31 -19.71
N VAL A 82 -2.09 -0.51 -20.51
CA VAL A 82 -1.59 0.80 -20.96
C VAL A 82 -2.06 1.95 -20.06
N ASP A 83 -2.99 1.68 -19.14
CA ASP A 83 -3.50 2.67 -18.20
C ASP A 83 -2.42 3.03 -17.17
N PRO A 84 -2.04 4.32 -17.03
CA PRO A 84 -1.13 4.77 -15.99
C PRO A 84 -1.56 4.40 -14.57
N ASN A 85 -2.87 4.36 -14.29
CA ASN A 85 -3.40 4.03 -12.96
C ASN A 85 -3.07 2.59 -12.58
N ASP A 86 -3.14 1.66 -13.54
CA ASP A 86 -2.75 0.26 -13.32
C ASP A 86 -1.25 0.13 -13.03
N LYS A 87 -0.42 0.97 -13.67
CA LYS A 87 1.03 0.98 -13.39
C LYS A 87 1.34 1.37 -11.95
N GLU A 88 0.51 2.20 -11.34
CA GLU A 88 0.67 2.55 -9.93
C GLU A 88 0.42 1.36 -9.00
N LEU A 89 -0.39 0.37 -9.40
CA LEU A 89 -0.70 -0.83 -8.61
C LEU A 89 0.40 -1.88 -8.58
N ILE A 90 1.38 -1.81 -9.48
CA ILE A 90 2.46 -2.80 -9.57
C ILE A 90 3.41 -2.67 -8.36
N PRO A 91 3.55 -3.68 -7.49
CA PRO A 91 4.48 -3.60 -6.36
C PRO A 91 5.95 -3.74 -6.80
N ASP A 92 6.90 -3.30 -5.97
CA ASP A 92 8.33 -3.55 -6.19
C ASP A 92 8.64 -5.05 -6.06
N TYR A 93 8.02 -5.71 -5.09
CA TYR A 93 8.20 -7.13 -4.78
C TYR A 93 6.86 -7.78 -4.44
N TYR A 94 6.77 -9.10 -4.58
CA TYR A 94 5.64 -9.88 -4.07
C TYR A 94 6.10 -11.24 -3.57
N THR A 95 5.34 -11.81 -2.65
CA THR A 95 5.61 -13.13 -2.06
C THR A 95 4.31 -13.81 -1.66
N GLU A 96 4.31 -15.13 -1.54
CA GLU A 96 3.09 -15.87 -1.19
C GLU A 96 2.63 -15.51 0.23
N THR A 97 3.54 -15.49 1.20
CA THR A 97 3.21 -15.19 2.60
C THR A 97 4.25 -14.28 3.25
N ILE A 98 3.87 -13.59 4.33
CA ILE A 98 4.83 -12.82 5.14
C ILE A 98 5.92 -13.73 5.76
N GLY A 99 5.64 -15.01 5.93
CA GLY A 99 6.59 -16.00 6.47
C GLY A 99 7.82 -16.20 5.58
N ASP A 100 7.71 -15.90 4.29
CA ASP A 100 8.80 -16.01 3.33
C ASP A 100 9.93 -15.01 3.60
N LEU A 101 9.66 -13.97 4.42
CA LEU A 101 10.68 -13.02 4.87
C LEU A 101 11.55 -13.54 6.01
N LEU A 102 11.12 -14.59 6.73
CA LEU A 102 11.85 -15.08 7.91
C LEU A 102 13.32 -15.43 7.65
N PRO A 103 13.69 -16.09 6.53
CA PRO A 103 15.10 -16.36 6.21
C PRO A 103 15.92 -15.07 6.01
N HIS A 104 15.30 -14.01 5.51
CA HIS A 104 15.96 -12.75 5.17
C HIS A 104 16.09 -11.82 6.39
N ILE A 105 15.09 -11.80 7.27
CA ILE A 105 15.10 -10.97 8.49
C ILE A 105 16.23 -11.40 9.44
N LYS A 106 16.54 -12.69 9.50
CA LYS A 106 17.66 -13.20 10.30
C LYS A 106 19.03 -12.63 9.88
N ASN A 107 19.15 -12.22 8.61
CA ASN A 107 20.38 -11.65 8.07
C ASN A 107 20.46 -10.11 8.21
N LEU A 108 19.39 -9.44 8.66
CA LEU A 108 19.36 -7.98 8.86
C LEU A 108 19.91 -7.53 10.22
N ASN A 109 20.08 -8.45 11.16
CA ASN A 109 20.55 -8.19 12.53
C ASN A 109 22.05 -8.54 12.74
N ASN A 110 22.78 -8.83 11.66
CA ASN A 110 24.24 -9.00 11.63
C ASN A 110 24.87 -7.82 10.88
#